data_AF-A0A1I8IZ16-F1
#
_entry.id   AF-A0A1I8IZ16-F1
#
_cell.length_a   1.000
_cell.length_b   1.000
_cell.length_c   1.000
_cell.angle_alpha   90.00
_cell.angle_beta   90.00
_cell.angle_gamma   90.00
#
_symmetry.space_group_name_H-M   'P 1'
#
loop_
_entity.id
_entity.type
_entity.pdbx_description
1 polymer ?
#
loop_
_entity_poly.entity_id
_entity_poly.type
_entity_poly.pdbx_seq_one_letter_code
_entity_poly.pdbx_strand_id
1 'polypeptide(L)'
;GMSFLGAALLLQLPEEEAFELLVQIMYDYGVRKMFTAGFEGLQLRFYQLDALLKQHCPEVFSHFKRLGCEPHMYASQWFLTLFTSKFPLTAVNRVLDVFLSEGDSALLKLAVALLTKARPDLLGKDFESVMRYFRVSLPKAYRSTEAVEDLVSRALSLKGISTKRLDKLSKEFQAEQEAGKERTRDYRSDCMRLQEENDCLARELLHSQTQNRMQQDLLEDKLDVVQTELLLTKQMLTEKDDEALKLAENNARLKDMVRELTTDCDKRTGIIDEYKQIVSRLSDRLNSQDQQQLSATIPTTPTTA
;
A
#
# COMPACT_ATOMS: atom_id res chain seq x y z
N GLY A 1 -13.04 -38.53 -22.63
CA GLY A 1 -11.94 -39.40 -23.08
C GLY A 1 -12.21 -40.87 -22.83
N MET A 2 -12.87 -41.22 -21.72
CA MET A 2 -13.15 -42.63 -21.34
C MET A 2 -13.94 -43.44 -22.38
N SER A 3 -14.76 -42.79 -23.22
CA SER A 3 -15.48 -43.45 -24.32
C SER A 3 -14.54 -44.13 -25.33
N PHE A 4 -13.33 -43.61 -25.56
CA PHE A 4 -12.36 -44.23 -26.45
C PHE A 4 -11.80 -45.53 -25.87
N LEU A 5 -11.57 -45.57 -24.55
CA LEU A 5 -11.16 -46.80 -23.88
C LEU A 5 -12.28 -47.83 -23.90
N GLY A 6 -13.52 -47.44 -23.57
CA GLY A 6 -14.67 -48.34 -23.65
C GLY A 6 -14.86 -48.93 -25.05
N ALA A 7 -14.77 -48.09 -26.10
CA ALA A 7 -14.85 -48.55 -27.48
C ALA A 7 -13.70 -49.52 -27.86
N ALA A 8 -12.47 -49.26 -27.42
CA ALA A 8 -11.34 -50.15 -27.68
C ALA A 8 -11.54 -51.54 -27.05
N LEU A 9 -12.09 -51.59 -25.82
CA LEU A 9 -12.40 -52.85 -25.14
C LEU A 9 -13.54 -53.60 -25.84
N LEU A 10 -14.62 -52.91 -26.22
CA LEU A 10 -15.77 -53.50 -26.93
C LEU A 10 -15.42 -54.07 -28.32
N LEU A 11 -14.32 -53.61 -28.93
CA LEU A 11 -13.83 -54.17 -30.19
C LEU A 11 -13.09 -55.50 -30.01
N GLN A 12 -12.70 -55.86 -28.78
CA GLN A 12 -11.96 -57.08 -28.47
C GLN A 12 -12.74 -58.07 -27.60
N LEU A 13 -13.70 -57.57 -26.81
CA LEU A 13 -14.43 -58.33 -25.80
C LEU A 13 -15.95 -58.14 -25.97
N PRO A 14 -16.76 -59.13 -25.57
CA PRO A 14 -18.19 -58.96 -25.35
C PRO A 14 -18.50 -57.80 -24.39
N GLU A 15 -19.72 -57.25 -24.47
CA GLU A 15 -20.12 -56.06 -23.69
C GLU A 15 -19.92 -56.21 -22.18
N GLU A 16 -20.34 -57.34 -21.61
CA GLU A 16 -20.23 -57.63 -20.18
C GLU A 16 -18.75 -57.68 -19.72
N GLU A 17 -17.93 -58.48 -20.41
CA GLU A 17 -16.50 -58.60 -20.14
C GLU A 17 -15.75 -57.28 -20.32
N ALA A 18 -16.11 -56.49 -21.34
CA ALA A 18 -15.53 -55.17 -21.58
C ALA A 18 -15.85 -54.20 -20.44
N PHE A 19 -17.08 -54.23 -19.90
CA PHE A 19 -17.46 -53.43 -18.76
C PHE A 19 -16.74 -53.87 -17.48
N GLU A 20 -16.66 -55.18 -17.21
CA GLU A 20 -15.94 -55.72 -16.06
C GLU A 20 -14.45 -55.30 -16.09
N LEU A 21 -13.79 -55.46 -17.23
CA LEU A 21 -12.40 -55.06 -17.39
C LEU A 21 -12.24 -53.53 -17.25
N LEU A 22 -13.17 -52.73 -17.76
CA LEU A 22 -13.14 -51.28 -17.57
C LEU A 22 -13.21 -50.90 -16.08
N VAL A 23 -14.07 -51.58 -15.31
CA VAL A 23 -14.15 -51.38 -13.85
C VAL A 23 -12.82 -51.76 -13.18
N GLN A 24 -12.23 -52.91 -13.52
CA GLN A 24 -10.93 -53.32 -12.99
C GLN A 24 -9.83 -52.31 -13.33
N ILE A 25 -9.77 -51.82 -14.58
CA ILE A 25 -8.81 -50.78 -14.99
C ILE A 25 -8.97 -49.51 -14.14
N MET A 26 -10.21 -49.10 -13.88
CA MET A 26 -10.48 -47.89 -13.12
C MET A 26 -10.13 -48.02 -11.64
N TYR A 27 -10.50 -49.14 -11.01
CA TYR A 27 -10.39 -49.33 -9.56
C TYR A 27 -9.11 -50.07 -9.17
N ASP A 28 -8.86 -51.25 -9.74
CA ASP A 28 -7.75 -52.12 -9.35
C ASP A 28 -6.41 -51.64 -9.93
N TYR A 29 -6.39 -51.24 -11.21
CA TYR A 29 -5.21 -50.58 -11.81
C TYR A 29 -5.13 -49.09 -11.46
N GLY A 30 -6.13 -48.55 -10.75
CA GLY A 30 -6.08 -47.21 -10.18
C GLY A 30 -6.13 -46.05 -11.16
N VAL A 31 -6.56 -46.26 -12.41
CA VAL A 31 -6.67 -45.18 -13.42
C VAL A 31 -7.58 -44.05 -12.95
N ARG A 32 -8.61 -44.36 -12.15
CA ARG A 32 -9.49 -43.40 -11.47
C ARG A 32 -8.74 -42.32 -10.69
N LYS A 33 -7.58 -42.63 -10.10
CA LYS A 33 -6.79 -41.68 -9.29
C LYS A 33 -6.32 -40.48 -10.11
N MET A 34 -6.20 -40.61 -11.43
CA MET A 34 -5.85 -39.50 -12.33
C MET A 34 -7.02 -38.55 -12.60
N PHE A 35 -8.25 -38.93 -12.25
CA PHE A 35 -9.48 -38.16 -12.46
C PHE A 35 -10.05 -37.55 -11.17
N THR A 36 -9.37 -37.70 -10.03
CA THR A 36 -9.79 -37.07 -8.78
C THR A 36 -9.71 -35.54 -8.88
N ALA A 37 -10.41 -34.85 -7.98
CA ALA A 37 -10.41 -33.39 -7.95
C ALA A 37 -8.97 -32.84 -7.92
N GLY A 38 -8.71 -31.81 -8.73
CA GLY A 38 -7.37 -31.24 -8.88
C GLY A 38 -6.40 -32.08 -9.71
N PHE A 39 -6.81 -33.25 -10.24
CA PHE A 39 -5.99 -34.12 -11.08
C PHE A 39 -4.66 -34.54 -10.42
N GLU A 40 -4.62 -34.68 -9.09
CA GLU A 40 -3.37 -34.93 -8.35
C GLU A 40 -2.64 -36.19 -8.84
N GLY A 41 -3.38 -37.27 -9.09
CA GLY A 41 -2.78 -38.50 -9.63
C GLY A 41 -2.18 -38.32 -11.02
N LEU A 42 -2.74 -37.43 -11.85
CA LEU A 42 -2.20 -37.11 -13.17
C LEU A 42 -0.96 -36.20 -13.05
N GLN A 43 -0.99 -35.20 -12.17
CA GLN A 43 0.16 -34.34 -11.88
C GLN A 43 1.36 -35.16 -11.39
N LEU A 44 1.11 -36.18 -10.55
CA LEU A 44 2.14 -37.14 -10.16
C LEU A 44 2.73 -37.88 -11.37
N ARG A 45 1.92 -38.31 -12.35
CA ARG A 45 2.44 -38.94 -13.58
C ARG A 45 3.29 -37.98 -14.40
N PHE A 46 2.95 -36.70 -14.47
CA PHE A 46 3.77 -35.70 -15.15
C PHE A 46 5.12 -35.52 -14.45
N TYR A 47 5.12 -35.41 -13.12
CA TYR A 47 6.36 -35.34 -12.34
C TYR A 47 7.24 -36.57 -12.56
N GLN A 48 6.66 -37.76 -12.50
CA GLN A 48 7.36 -39.02 -12.76
C GLN A 48 7.90 -39.09 -14.19
N LEU A 49 7.10 -38.71 -15.20
CA LEU A 49 7.53 -38.71 -16.60
C LEU A 49 8.71 -37.75 -16.82
N ASP A 50 8.66 -36.55 -16.25
CA ASP A 50 9.72 -35.55 -16.37
C ASP A 50 11.03 -36.05 -15.74
N ALA A 51 10.96 -36.62 -14.53
CA ALA A 51 12.10 -37.21 -13.84
C ALA A 51 12.70 -38.41 -14.60
N LEU A 52 11.86 -39.27 -15.16
CA LEU A 52 12.29 -40.42 -15.96
C LEU A 52 12.87 -39.99 -17.31
N LEU A 53 12.31 -38.96 -17.94
CA LEU A 53 12.85 -38.40 -19.18
C LEU A 53 14.24 -37.81 -18.94
N LYS A 54 14.44 -37.10 -17.83
CA LYS A 54 15.77 -36.62 -17.41
C LYS A 54 16.79 -37.75 -17.29
N GLN A 55 16.38 -38.91 -16.79
CA GLN A 55 17.24 -40.08 -16.63
C GLN A 55 17.55 -40.79 -17.95
N HIS A 56 16.55 -40.95 -18.82
CA HIS A 56 16.65 -41.81 -20.00
C HIS A 56 16.98 -41.08 -21.30
N CYS A 57 16.60 -39.81 -21.41
CA CYS A 57 16.88 -38.97 -22.58
C CYS A 57 17.11 -37.51 -22.14
N PRO A 58 18.26 -37.24 -21.47
CA PRO A 58 18.56 -35.93 -20.91
C PRO A 58 18.59 -34.82 -21.96
N GLU A 59 18.92 -35.11 -23.23
CA GLU A 59 18.95 -34.08 -24.27
C GLU A 59 17.56 -33.54 -24.58
N VAL A 60 16.56 -34.42 -24.68
CA VAL A 60 15.15 -34.02 -24.91
C VAL A 60 14.61 -33.31 -23.68
N PHE A 61 14.89 -33.83 -22.48
CA PHE A 61 14.53 -33.17 -21.22
C PHE A 61 15.04 -31.72 -21.17
N SER A 62 16.35 -31.52 -21.37
CA SER A 62 16.95 -30.18 -21.34
C SER A 62 16.41 -29.28 -22.43
N HIS A 63 16.10 -29.82 -23.62
CA HIS A 63 15.47 -29.06 -24.69
C HIS A 63 14.06 -28.60 -24.30
N PHE A 64 13.24 -29.48 -23.74
CA PHE A 64 11.88 -29.15 -23.28
C PHE A 64 11.90 -28.11 -22.17
N LYS A 65 12.83 -28.23 -21.20
CA LYS A 65 13.01 -27.20 -20.17
C LYS A 65 13.37 -25.83 -20.74
N ARG A 66 14.24 -25.76 -21.75
CA ARG A 66 14.55 -24.48 -22.43
C ARG A 66 13.37 -23.87 -23.16
N LEU A 67 12.49 -24.71 -23.72
CA LEU A 67 11.29 -24.26 -24.42
C LEU A 67 10.10 -23.95 -23.49
N GLY A 68 10.21 -24.24 -22.18
CA GLY A 68 9.05 -24.22 -21.29
C GLY A 68 7.99 -25.27 -21.65
N CYS A 69 8.36 -26.34 -22.33
CA CYS A 69 7.45 -27.42 -22.71
C CYS A 69 7.29 -28.38 -21.53
N GLU A 70 6.10 -28.39 -20.94
CA GLU A 70 5.79 -29.22 -19.78
C GLU A 70 4.96 -30.46 -20.15
N PRO A 71 5.09 -31.58 -19.41
CA PRO A 71 4.36 -32.82 -19.72
C PRO A 71 2.85 -32.68 -19.83
N HIS A 72 2.24 -31.79 -19.04
CA HIS A 72 0.79 -31.58 -19.07
C HIS A 72 0.31 -31.10 -20.46
N MET A 73 1.16 -30.43 -21.24
CA MET A 73 0.83 -29.88 -22.54
C MET A 73 0.67 -30.96 -23.62
N TYR A 74 1.41 -32.06 -23.53
CA TYR A 74 1.44 -33.10 -24.57
C TYR A 74 1.01 -34.50 -24.09
N ALA A 75 1.20 -34.84 -22.81
CA ALA A 75 1.01 -36.19 -22.28
C ALA A 75 -0.33 -36.41 -21.55
N SER A 76 -1.14 -35.36 -21.33
CA SER A 76 -2.43 -35.48 -20.63
C SER A 76 -3.33 -36.58 -21.22
N GLN A 77 -3.45 -36.62 -22.54
CA GLN A 77 -4.27 -37.63 -23.22
C GLN A 77 -3.64 -39.03 -23.17
N TRP A 78 -2.31 -39.13 -23.11
CA TRP A 78 -1.62 -40.43 -23.04
C TRP A 78 -2.01 -41.18 -21.78
N PHE A 79 -2.01 -40.50 -20.63
CA PHE A 79 -2.37 -41.09 -19.35
C PHE A 79 -3.88 -41.21 -19.16
N LEU A 80 -4.64 -40.14 -19.41
CA LEU A 80 -6.09 -40.15 -19.14
C LEU A 80 -6.88 -41.07 -20.09
N THR A 81 -6.36 -41.35 -21.28
CA THR A 81 -7.05 -42.24 -22.24
C THR A 81 -6.27 -43.52 -22.51
N LEU A 82 -5.20 -43.82 -21.77
CA LEU A 82 -4.33 -44.97 -22.04
C LEU A 82 -3.94 -45.04 -23.53
N PHE A 83 -3.55 -43.90 -24.12
CA PHE A 83 -3.21 -43.72 -25.55
C PHE A 83 -4.33 -43.94 -26.58
N THR A 84 -5.54 -44.37 -26.17
CA THR A 84 -6.68 -44.71 -27.07
C THR A 84 -7.19 -43.56 -27.95
N SER A 85 -6.94 -42.30 -27.60
CA SER A 85 -7.56 -41.15 -28.26
C SER A 85 -6.89 -40.70 -29.56
N LYS A 86 -5.59 -40.96 -29.74
CA LYS A 86 -4.81 -40.43 -30.88
C LYS A 86 -4.06 -41.49 -31.66
N PHE A 87 -3.75 -42.63 -31.03
CA PHE A 87 -2.96 -43.69 -31.65
C PHE A 87 -3.85 -44.66 -32.44
N PRO A 88 -3.33 -45.30 -33.51
CA PRO A 88 -4.06 -46.34 -34.25
C PRO A 88 -4.45 -47.51 -33.34
N LEU A 89 -5.59 -48.16 -33.62
CA LEU A 89 -6.13 -49.23 -32.78
C LEU A 89 -5.13 -50.38 -32.54
N THR A 90 -4.36 -50.78 -33.56
CA THR A 90 -3.30 -51.79 -33.41
C THR A 90 -2.27 -51.42 -32.35
N ALA A 91 -1.87 -50.15 -32.30
CA ALA A 91 -0.95 -49.66 -31.27
C ALA A 91 -1.61 -49.63 -29.88
N VAL A 92 -2.87 -49.21 -29.83
CA VAL A 92 -3.66 -49.15 -28.60
C VAL A 92 -3.81 -50.54 -27.97
N ASN A 93 -4.14 -51.56 -28.77
CA ASN A 93 -4.27 -52.93 -28.27
C ASN A 93 -2.97 -53.40 -27.61
N ARG A 94 -1.82 -53.18 -28.25
CA ARG A 94 -0.51 -53.54 -27.69
C ARG A 94 -0.15 -52.73 -26.44
N VAL A 95 -0.54 -51.46 -26.38
CA VAL A 95 -0.41 -50.64 -25.16
C VAL A 95 -1.25 -51.22 -24.02
N LEU A 96 -2.48 -51.65 -24.30
CA LEU A 96 -3.36 -52.26 -23.30
C LEU A 96 -2.82 -53.61 -22.82
N ASP A 97 -2.30 -54.46 -23.71
CA ASP A 97 -1.64 -55.73 -23.34
C ASP A 97 -0.51 -55.49 -22.33
N VAL A 98 0.37 -54.54 -22.63
CA VAL A 98 1.50 -54.18 -21.76
C VAL A 98 1.00 -53.57 -20.45
N PHE A 99 -0.02 -52.71 -20.51
CA PHE A 99 -0.59 -52.08 -19.32
C PHE A 99 -1.24 -53.10 -18.36
N LEU A 100 -2.03 -54.03 -18.90
CA LEU A 100 -2.67 -55.08 -18.11
C LEU A 100 -1.64 -56.06 -17.54
N SER A 101 -0.55 -56.34 -18.26
CA SER A 101 0.50 -57.25 -17.77
C SER A 101 1.47 -56.60 -16.75
N GLU A 102 1.91 -55.37 -16.99
CA GLU A 102 2.97 -54.70 -16.21
C GLU A 102 2.42 -53.72 -15.16
N GLY A 103 1.13 -53.38 -15.25
CA GLY A 103 0.45 -52.47 -14.34
C GLY A 103 0.96 -51.03 -14.40
N ASP A 104 1.10 -50.42 -13.23
CA ASP A 104 1.22 -48.97 -13.07
C ASP A 104 2.43 -48.32 -13.79
N SER A 105 3.51 -49.08 -13.93
CA SER A 105 4.75 -48.59 -14.56
C SER A 105 4.68 -48.56 -16.09
N ALA A 106 3.74 -49.30 -16.69
CA ALA A 106 3.65 -49.53 -18.13
C ALA A 106 3.53 -48.24 -18.93
N LEU A 107 2.59 -47.37 -18.53
CA LEU A 107 2.31 -46.12 -19.26
C LEU A 107 3.51 -45.18 -19.25
N LEU A 108 4.27 -45.15 -18.14
CA LEU A 108 5.48 -44.36 -18.03
C LEU A 108 6.61 -44.93 -18.90
N LYS A 109 6.81 -46.26 -18.88
CA LYS A 109 7.77 -46.94 -19.77
C LYS A 109 7.46 -46.64 -21.24
N LEU A 110 6.20 -46.75 -21.65
CA LEU A 110 5.74 -46.45 -23.00
C LEU A 110 5.94 -44.97 -23.37
N ALA A 111 5.59 -44.04 -22.48
CA ALA A 111 5.79 -42.61 -22.71
C ALA A 111 7.28 -42.25 -22.85
N VAL A 112 8.15 -42.80 -22.01
CA VAL A 112 9.60 -42.58 -22.09
C VAL A 112 10.17 -43.19 -23.37
N ALA A 113 9.74 -44.40 -23.75
CA ALA A 113 10.17 -45.04 -25.00
C ALA A 113 9.72 -44.24 -26.23
N LEU A 114 8.47 -43.74 -26.24
CA LEU A 114 7.95 -42.85 -27.28
C LEU A 114 8.81 -41.60 -27.45
N LEU A 115 9.12 -40.91 -26.34
CA LEU A 115 9.93 -39.69 -26.35
C LEU A 115 11.38 -39.97 -26.76
N THR A 116 11.95 -41.09 -26.29
CA THR A 116 13.32 -41.49 -26.63
C THR A 116 13.44 -41.83 -28.13
N LYS A 117 12.44 -42.52 -28.70
CA LYS A 117 12.40 -42.81 -30.14
C LYS A 117 12.15 -41.57 -30.98
N ALA A 118 11.36 -40.62 -30.48
CA ALA A 118 11.08 -39.35 -31.14
C ALA A 118 12.21 -38.31 -31.02
N ARG A 119 13.28 -38.60 -30.25
CA ARG A 119 14.43 -37.71 -30.04
C ARG A 119 14.92 -36.97 -31.30
N PRO A 120 15.24 -37.64 -32.44
CA PRO A 120 15.77 -36.94 -33.62
C PRO A 120 14.76 -35.97 -34.24
N ASP A 121 13.46 -36.23 -34.07
CA ASP A 121 12.40 -35.36 -34.56
C ASP A 121 12.04 -34.23 -33.57
N LEU A 122 12.48 -34.32 -32.32
CA LEU A 122 12.15 -33.33 -31.29
C LEU A 122 13.27 -32.30 -31.12
N LEU A 123 14.53 -32.74 -31.20
CA LEU A 123 15.68 -31.86 -30.98
C LEU A 123 15.80 -30.80 -32.08
N GLY A 124 16.04 -29.56 -31.68
CA GLY A 124 16.24 -28.43 -32.59
C GLY A 124 14.94 -27.81 -33.12
N LYS A 125 13.79 -28.28 -32.68
CA LYS A 125 12.49 -27.66 -32.98
C LYS A 125 12.15 -26.56 -31.96
N ASP A 126 11.28 -25.65 -32.35
CA ASP A 126 10.66 -24.69 -31.44
C ASP A 126 9.43 -25.29 -30.74
N PHE A 127 8.89 -24.56 -29.77
CA PHE A 127 7.73 -25.02 -29.00
C PHE A 127 6.54 -25.41 -29.90
N GLU A 128 6.17 -24.56 -30.87
CA GLU A 128 5.02 -24.83 -31.74
C GLU A 128 5.23 -26.09 -32.59
N SER A 129 6.42 -26.29 -33.15
CA SER A 129 6.72 -27.45 -33.96
C SER A 129 6.75 -28.75 -33.16
N VAL A 130 7.24 -28.71 -31.90
CA VAL A 130 7.16 -29.84 -30.96
C VAL A 130 5.69 -30.20 -30.69
N MET A 131 4.85 -29.21 -30.38
CA MET A 131 3.42 -29.43 -30.14
C MET A 131 2.69 -29.98 -31.38
N ARG A 132 3.05 -29.50 -32.57
CA ARG A 132 2.52 -30.01 -33.85
C ARG A 132 2.95 -31.46 -34.09
N TYR A 133 4.21 -31.79 -33.80
CA TYR A 133 4.72 -33.16 -33.92
C TYR A 133 3.92 -34.15 -33.08
N PHE A 134 3.68 -33.83 -31.81
CA PHE A 134 2.89 -34.70 -30.91
C PHE A 134 1.44 -34.90 -31.38
N ARG A 135 0.83 -33.86 -31.97
CA ARG A 135 -0.57 -33.91 -32.43
C ARG A 135 -0.74 -34.66 -33.75
N VAL A 136 0.25 -34.59 -34.64
CA VAL A 136 0.10 -35.03 -36.04
C VAL A 136 1.07 -36.14 -36.43
N SER A 137 2.37 -35.91 -36.27
CA SER A 137 3.39 -36.82 -36.81
C SER A 137 3.58 -38.06 -35.95
N LEU A 138 3.61 -37.88 -34.62
CA LEU A 138 3.88 -38.97 -33.69
C LEU A 138 2.84 -40.10 -33.81
N PRO A 139 1.51 -39.86 -33.78
CA PRO A 139 0.55 -40.96 -33.87
C PRO A 139 0.56 -41.65 -35.24
N LYS A 140 0.87 -40.91 -36.33
CA LYS A 140 0.96 -41.47 -37.68
C LYS A 140 2.10 -42.46 -37.84
N ALA A 141 3.20 -42.29 -37.09
CA ALA A 141 4.35 -43.18 -37.13
C ALA A 141 4.05 -44.60 -36.62
N TYR A 142 3.00 -44.77 -35.81
CA TYR A 142 2.61 -46.06 -35.21
C TYR A 142 1.44 -46.74 -35.92
N ARG A 143 1.26 -46.49 -37.21
CA ARG A 143 0.31 -47.24 -38.05
C ARG A 143 0.86 -48.60 -38.49
N SER A 144 2.18 -48.73 -38.59
CA SER A 144 2.83 -50.01 -38.91
C SER A 144 3.00 -50.85 -37.64
N THR A 145 2.66 -52.14 -37.73
CA THR A 145 2.84 -53.10 -36.64
C THR A 145 4.30 -53.21 -36.20
N GLU A 146 5.25 -53.15 -37.12
CA GLU A 146 6.69 -53.19 -36.81
C GLU A 146 7.11 -52.01 -35.91
N ALA A 147 6.57 -50.81 -36.17
CA ALA A 147 6.89 -49.63 -35.39
C ALA A 147 6.33 -49.73 -33.95
N VAL A 148 5.18 -50.40 -33.79
CA VAL A 148 4.55 -50.67 -32.49
C VAL A 148 5.34 -51.71 -31.71
N GLU A 149 5.71 -52.83 -32.33
CA GLU A 149 6.51 -53.87 -31.66
C GLU A 149 7.89 -53.35 -31.23
N ASP A 150 8.56 -52.54 -32.06
CA ASP A 150 9.80 -51.86 -31.68
C ASP A 150 9.58 -50.91 -30.49
N LEU A 151 8.46 -50.19 -30.42
CA LEU A 151 8.13 -49.34 -29.27
C LEU A 151 7.93 -50.17 -27.99
N VAL A 152 7.13 -51.25 -28.07
CA VAL A 152 6.86 -52.11 -26.92
C VAL A 152 8.15 -52.78 -26.44
N SER A 153 8.96 -53.32 -27.36
CA SER A 153 10.26 -53.91 -27.04
C SER A 153 11.18 -52.94 -26.32
N ARG A 154 11.27 -51.68 -26.80
CA ARG A 154 12.04 -50.63 -26.13
C ARG A 154 11.49 -50.30 -24.75
N ALA A 155 10.17 -50.15 -24.62
CA ALA A 155 9.51 -49.82 -23.36
C ALA A 155 9.77 -50.90 -22.30
N LEU A 156 9.65 -52.18 -22.66
CA LEU A 156 9.90 -53.31 -21.76
C LEU A 156 11.39 -53.45 -21.41
N SER A 157 12.29 -53.01 -22.30
CA SER A 157 13.74 -53.03 -22.07
C SER A 157 14.25 -51.89 -21.18
N LEU A 158 13.42 -50.89 -20.85
CA LEU A 158 13.83 -49.77 -20.00
C LEU A 158 14.10 -50.24 -18.56
N LYS A 159 15.36 -50.18 -18.15
CA LYS A 159 15.81 -50.49 -16.79
C LYS A 159 15.67 -49.27 -15.87
N GLY A 160 15.37 -49.48 -14.60
CA GLY A 160 15.32 -48.41 -13.58
C GLY A 160 13.95 -47.76 -13.37
N ILE A 161 12.94 -48.12 -14.18
CA ILE A 161 11.54 -47.80 -13.93
C ILE A 161 10.92 -48.95 -13.12
N SER A 162 11.29 -49.02 -11.83
CA SER A 162 10.75 -50.01 -10.88
C SER A 162 9.67 -49.38 -9.99
N THR A 163 8.80 -50.21 -9.41
CA THR A 163 7.80 -49.77 -8.42
C THR A 163 8.44 -48.96 -7.29
N LYS A 164 9.56 -49.44 -6.73
CA LYS A 164 10.34 -48.73 -5.70
C LYS A 164 10.78 -47.33 -6.15
N ARG A 165 11.20 -47.16 -7.41
CA ARG A 165 11.61 -45.84 -7.93
C ARG A 165 10.41 -44.92 -8.09
N LEU A 166 9.28 -45.43 -8.60
CA LEU A 166 8.05 -44.67 -8.74
C LEU A 166 7.47 -44.24 -7.38
N ASP A 167 7.55 -45.11 -6.37
CA ASP A 167 7.15 -44.80 -4.99
C ASP A 167 8.04 -43.70 -4.39
N LYS A 168 9.35 -43.75 -4.64
CA LYS A 168 10.27 -42.69 -4.23
C LYS A 168 9.89 -41.34 -4.86
N LEU A 169 9.65 -41.32 -6.18
CA LEU A 169 9.20 -40.12 -6.89
C LEU A 169 7.84 -39.62 -6.40
N SER A 170 6.94 -40.53 -6.00
CA SER A 170 5.65 -40.18 -5.41
C SER A 170 5.80 -39.46 -4.07
N LYS A 171 6.69 -39.94 -3.20
CA LYS A 171 7.01 -39.28 -1.92
C LYS A 171 7.69 -37.92 -2.14
N GLU A 172 8.61 -37.81 -3.10
CA GLU A 172 9.25 -36.55 -3.47
C GLU A 172 8.20 -35.52 -3.94
N PHE A 173 7.29 -35.92 -4.83
CA PHE A 173 6.19 -35.07 -5.30
C PHE A 173 5.24 -34.63 -4.17
N GLN A 174 4.86 -35.54 -3.27
CA GLN A 174 4.03 -35.20 -2.11
C GLN A 174 4.72 -34.20 -1.18
N ALA A 175 6.00 -34.39 -0.91
CA ALA A 175 6.77 -33.46 -0.08
C ALA A 175 6.87 -32.06 -0.72
N GLU A 176 7.07 -31.98 -2.04
CA GLU A 176 7.08 -30.71 -2.77
C GLU A 176 5.72 -30.00 -2.73
N GLN A 177 4.62 -30.75 -2.88
CA GLN A 177 3.26 -30.21 -2.79
C GLN A 177 2.94 -29.68 -1.39
N GLU A 178 3.26 -30.45 -0.35
CA GLU A 178 3.00 -30.02 1.04
C GLU A 178 3.86 -28.82 1.42
N ALA A 179 5.14 -28.79 1.04
CA ALA A 179 5.99 -27.61 1.24
C ALA A 179 5.46 -26.38 0.49
N GLY A 180 4.89 -26.56 -0.70
CA GLY A 180 4.25 -25.48 -1.46
C GLY A 180 2.99 -24.94 -0.77
N LYS A 181 2.14 -25.82 -0.24
CA LYS A 181 0.94 -25.45 0.53
C LYS A 181 1.30 -24.74 1.83
N GLU A 182 2.31 -25.24 2.54
CA GLU A 182 2.82 -24.65 3.78
C GLU A 182 3.33 -23.23 3.55
N ARG A 183 4.19 -23.02 2.54
CA ARG A 183 4.65 -21.68 2.15
C ARG A 183 3.48 -20.75 1.84
N THR A 184 2.47 -21.23 1.09
CA THR A 184 1.29 -20.42 0.76
C THR A 184 0.49 -20.05 2.00
N ARG A 185 0.37 -20.97 2.97
CA ARG A 185 -0.27 -20.73 4.26
C ARG A 185 0.51 -19.69 5.08
N ASP A 186 1.83 -19.78 5.11
CA ASP A 186 2.70 -18.85 5.81
C ASP A 186 2.59 -17.45 5.20
N TYR A 187 2.71 -17.31 3.87
CA TYR A 187 2.49 -16.05 3.17
C TYR A 187 1.12 -15.45 3.46
N ARG A 188 0.07 -16.29 3.52
CA ARG A 188 -1.28 -15.83 3.88
C ARG A 188 -1.35 -15.34 5.33
N SER A 189 -0.68 -16.01 6.25
CA SER A 189 -0.60 -15.60 7.66
C SER A 189 0.15 -14.28 7.82
N ASP A 190 1.26 -14.11 7.11
CA ASP A 190 2.03 -12.87 7.11
C ASP A 190 1.24 -11.71 6.50
N CYS A 191 0.53 -11.95 5.40
CA CYS A 191 -0.37 -10.94 4.82
C CYS A 191 -1.46 -10.49 5.81
N MET A 192 -2.08 -11.43 6.55
CA MET A 192 -3.06 -11.10 7.58
C MET A 192 -2.45 -10.25 8.69
N ARG A 193 -1.27 -10.62 9.19
CA ARG A 193 -0.56 -9.87 10.23
C ARG A 193 -0.19 -8.46 9.78
N LEU A 194 0.33 -8.30 8.56
CA LEU A 194 0.65 -6.99 8.00
C LEU A 194 -0.60 -6.13 7.77
N GLN A 195 -1.74 -6.74 7.44
CA GLN A 195 -3.01 -6.01 7.35
C GLN A 195 -3.46 -5.50 8.72
N GLU A 196 -3.42 -6.34 9.76
CA GLU A 196 -3.77 -5.94 11.13
C GLU A 196 -2.87 -4.81 11.66
N GLU A 197 -1.56 -4.87 11.37
CA GLU A 197 -0.60 -3.83 11.74
C GLU A 197 -0.90 -2.51 11.02
N ASN A 198 -1.15 -2.55 9.70
CA ASN A 198 -1.56 -1.36 8.94
C ASN A 198 -2.87 -0.75 9.47
N ASP A 199 -3.86 -1.57 9.84
CA ASP A 199 -5.12 -1.10 10.41
C ASP A 199 -4.94 -0.50 11.82
N CYS A 200 -3.97 -0.99 12.60
CA CYS A 200 -3.61 -0.41 13.89
C CYS A 200 -2.94 0.96 13.70
N LEU A 201 -1.93 1.03 12.83
CA LEU A 201 -1.21 2.27 12.54
C LEU A 201 -2.12 3.34 11.93
N ALA A 202 -3.05 2.95 11.05
CA ALA A 202 -4.04 3.87 10.48
C ALA A 202 -4.95 4.46 11.56
N ARG A 203 -5.38 3.64 12.54
CA ARG A 203 -6.17 4.11 13.69
C ARG A 203 -5.37 5.06 14.58
N GLU A 204 -4.12 4.74 14.89
CA GLU A 204 -3.25 5.61 15.69
C GLU A 204 -2.99 6.95 14.99
N LEU A 205 -2.71 6.93 13.70
CA LEU A 205 -2.52 8.12 12.89
C LEU A 205 -3.77 9.00 12.88
N LEU A 206 -4.95 8.40 12.68
CA LEU A 206 -6.22 9.12 12.67
C LEU A 206 -6.54 9.72 14.05
N HIS A 207 -6.25 8.99 15.13
CA HIS A 207 -6.37 9.50 16.49
C HIS A 207 -5.47 10.72 16.72
N SER A 208 -4.19 10.61 16.35
CA SER A 208 -3.21 11.71 16.46
C SER A 208 -3.62 12.93 15.63
N GLN A 209 -4.08 12.72 14.39
CA GLN A 209 -4.58 13.80 13.53
C GLN A 209 -5.78 14.51 14.14
N THR A 210 -6.73 13.76 14.71
CA THR A 210 -7.92 14.32 15.36
C THR A 210 -7.52 15.16 16.57
N GLN A 211 -6.59 14.65 17.40
CA GLN A 211 -6.09 15.38 18.57
C GLN A 211 -5.37 16.67 18.18
N ASN A 212 -4.49 16.63 17.18
CA ASN A 212 -3.80 17.81 16.67
C ASN A 212 -4.80 18.85 16.12
N ARG A 213 -5.83 18.40 15.41
CA ARG A 213 -6.89 19.27 14.89
C ARG A 213 -7.66 19.97 16.01
N MET A 214 -8.06 19.23 17.06
CA MET A 214 -8.71 19.83 18.24
C MET A 214 -7.80 20.87 18.94
N GLN A 215 -6.49 20.62 19.00
CA GLN A 215 -5.55 21.59 19.56
C GLN A 215 -5.42 22.84 18.68
N GLN A 216 -5.42 22.67 17.36
CA GLN A 216 -5.40 23.78 16.42
C GLN A 216 -6.65 24.65 16.58
N ASP A 217 -7.84 24.05 16.59
CA ASP A 217 -9.11 24.77 16.79
C ASP A 217 -9.08 25.57 18.11
N LEU A 218 -8.60 24.96 19.21
CA LEU A 218 -8.47 25.65 20.50
C LEU A 218 -7.48 26.82 20.49
N LEU A 219 -6.39 26.69 19.72
CA LEU A 219 -5.40 27.76 19.58
C LEU A 219 -5.93 28.91 18.72
N GLU A 220 -6.72 28.60 17.68
CA GLU A 220 -7.42 29.57 16.85
C GLU A 220 -8.43 30.37 17.70
N ASP A 221 -9.25 29.70 18.51
CA ASP A 221 -10.19 30.38 19.43
C ASP A 221 -9.47 31.33 20.40
N LYS A 222 -8.34 30.90 20.98
CA LYS A 222 -7.54 31.75 21.88
C LYS A 222 -6.93 32.94 21.15
N LEU A 223 -6.49 32.76 19.91
CA LEU A 223 -5.94 33.82 19.10
C LEU A 223 -6.99 34.89 18.83
N ASP A 224 -8.21 34.50 18.50
CA ASP A 224 -9.33 35.42 18.23
C ASP A 224 -9.70 36.24 19.48
N VAL A 225 -9.70 35.62 20.66
CA VAL A 225 -9.91 36.32 21.93
C VAL A 225 -8.82 37.37 22.16
N VAL A 226 -7.55 36.97 22.06
CA VAL A 226 -6.41 37.88 22.26
C VAL A 226 -6.40 39.01 21.22
N GLN A 227 -6.76 38.73 19.97
CA GLN A 227 -6.88 39.75 18.93
C GLN A 227 -7.99 40.77 19.27
N THR A 228 -9.12 40.30 19.79
CA THR A 228 -10.23 41.16 20.21
C THR A 228 -9.83 42.04 21.40
N GLU A 229 -9.21 41.46 22.43
CA GLU A 229 -8.68 42.20 23.59
C GLU A 229 -7.63 43.24 23.19
N LEU A 230 -6.73 42.88 22.27
CA LEU A 230 -5.71 43.78 21.74
C LEU A 230 -6.35 44.95 20.99
N LEU A 231 -7.38 44.70 20.18
CA LEU A 231 -8.11 45.75 19.45
C LEU A 231 -8.79 46.72 20.42
N LEU A 232 -9.49 46.21 21.43
CA LEU A 232 -10.12 47.02 22.48
C LEU A 232 -9.09 47.87 23.24
N THR A 233 -7.97 47.26 23.62
CA THR A 233 -6.89 47.96 24.32
C THR A 233 -6.28 49.07 23.46
N LYS A 234 -6.10 48.82 22.15
CA LYS A 234 -5.64 49.84 21.20
C LYS A 234 -6.62 51.00 21.09
N GLN A 235 -7.93 50.74 21.03
CA GLN A 235 -8.97 51.77 20.99
C GLN A 235 -8.95 52.63 22.27
N MET A 236 -8.90 51.99 23.44
CA MET A 236 -8.78 52.72 24.70
C MET A 236 -7.52 53.58 24.78
N LEU A 237 -6.38 53.08 24.26
CA LEU A 237 -5.15 53.85 24.21
C LEU A 237 -5.32 55.10 23.34
N THR A 238 -5.91 54.96 22.15
CA THR A 238 -6.18 56.12 21.27
C THR A 238 -7.11 57.14 21.92
N GLU A 239 -8.15 56.70 22.63
CA GLU A 239 -9.04 57.61 23.38
C GLU A 239 -8.30 58.36 24.48
N LYS A 240 -7.40 57.67 25.20
CA LYS A 240 -6.58 58.30 26.26
C LYS A 240 -5.55 59.27 25.69
N ASP A 241 -4.95 58.95 24.54
CA ASP A 241 -4.04 59.86 23.84
C ASP A 241 -4.78 61.15 23.39
N ASP A 242 -6.00 61.02 22.84
CA ASP A 242 -6.85 62.15 22.47
C ASP A 242 -7.27 63.00 23.69
N GLU A 243 -7.63 62.36 24.81
CA GLU A 243 -7.92 63.04 26.08
C GLU A 243 -6.69 63.81 26.60
N ALA A 244 -5.51 63.20 26.56
CA ALA A 244 -4.26 63.82 26.98
C ALA A 244 -3.93 65.04 26.10
N LEU A 245 -4.16 64.96 24.79
CA LEU A 245 -3.99 66.07 23.86
C LEU A 245 -4.91 67.24 24.22
N LYS A 246 -6.21 66.99 24.43
CA LYS A 246 -7.19 68.02 24.83
C LYS A 246 -6.83 68.67 26.16
N LEU A 247 -6.38 67.89 27.13
CA LEU A 247 -5.93 68.41 28.42
C LEU A 247 -4.66 69.26 28.27
N ALA A 248 -3.74 68.88 27.40
CA ALA A 248 -2.55 69.66 27.10
C ALA A 248 -2.91 71.01 26.44
N GLU A 249 -3.84 71.03 25.49
CA GLU A 249 -4.36 72.25 24.86
C GLU A 249 -5.04 73.18 25.87
N ASN A 250 -5.92 72.63 26.72
CA ASN A 250 -6.60 73.40 27.76
C ASN A 250 -5.60 73.98 28.77
N ASN A 251 -4.61 73.19 29.19
CA ASN A 251 -3.53 73.67 30.06
C ASN A 251 -2.70 74.78 29.39
N ALA A 252 -2.45 74.70 28.08
CA ALA A 252 -1.76 75.76 27.34
C ALA A 252 -2.59 77.05 27.31
N ARG A 253 -3.90 76.97 27.01
CA ARG A 253 -4.82 78.13 27.04
C ARG A 253 -4.91 78.76 28.42
N LEU A 254 -5.00 77.95 29.48
CA LEU A 254 -5.00 78.43 30.85
C LEU A 254 -3.69 79.13 31.20
N LYS A 255 -2.54 78.60 30.77
CA LYS A 255 -1.24 79.27 30.94
C LYS A 255 -1.20 80.62 30.24
N ASP A 256 -1.73 80.73 29.02
CA ASP A 256 -1.79 81.99 28.28
C ASP A 256 -2.71 83.02 28.96
N MET A 257 -3.89 82.59 29.42
CA MET A 257 -4.83 83.45 30.15
C MET A 257 -4.23 83.95 31.48
N VAL A 258 -3.50 83.09 32.20
CA VAL A 258 -2.77 83.49 33.42
C VAL A 258 -1.68 84.50 33.10
N ARG A 259 -0.94 84.33 32.00
CA ARG A 259 0.05 85.33 31.53
C ARG A 259 -0.62 86.68 31.24
N GLU A 260 -1.76 86.68 30.55
CA GLU A 260 -2.49 87.91 30.21
C GLU A 260 -2.98 88.65 31.47
N LEU A 261 -3.60 87.93 32.41
CA LEU A 261 -4.02 88.49 33.70
C LEU A 261 -2.83 89.01 34.53
N THR A 262 -1.69 88.34 34.47
CA THR A 262 -0.46 88.80 35.14
C THR A 262 -0.02 90.13 34.53
N THR A 263 0.04 90.25 33.20
CA THR A 263 0.37 91.52 32.54
C THR A 263 -0.63 92.62 32.85
N ASP A 264 -1.92 92.31 32.97
CA ASP A 264 -2.93 93.31 33.33
C ASP A 264 -2.84 93.74 34.80
N CYS A 265 -2.51 92.82 35.71
CA CYS A 265 -2.17 93.14 37.09
C CYS A 265 -0.92 94.04 37.15
N ASP A 266 0.11 93.74 36.36
CA ASP A 266 1.32 94.57 36.29
C ASP A 266 0.99 95.99 35.79
N LYS A 267 0.16 96.12 34.73
CA LYS A 267 -0.33 97.42 34.24
C LYS A 267 -1.11 98.18 35.32
N ARG A 268 -2.06 97.52 36.00
CA ARG A 268 -2.84 98.13 37.09
C ARG A 268 -1.94 98.57 38.25
N THR A 269 -0.94 97.77 38.58
CA THR A 269 0.06 98.11 39.60
C THR A 269 0.85 99.35 39.17
N GLY A 270 1.29 99.43 37.91
CA GLY A 270 1.91 100.62 37.34
C GLY A 270 1.04 101.87 37.44
N ILE A 271 -0.26 101.77 37.09
CA ILE A 271 -1.22 102.87 37.24
C ILE A 271 -1.36 103.30 38.70
N ILE A 272 -1.44 102.34 39.64
CA ILE A 272 -1.51 102.63 41.07
C ILE A 272 -0.25 103.35 41.53
N ASP A 273 0.92 102.94 41.06
CA ASP A 273 2.19 103.58 41.42
C ASP A 273 2.31 104.99 40.82
N GLU A 274 1.83 105.22 39.59
CA GLU A 274 1.68 106.56 39.01
C GLU A 274 0.73 107.43 39.84
N TYR A 275 -0.42 106.89 40.24
CA TYR A 275 -1.36 107.58 41.13
C TYR A 275 -0.73 107.93 42.48
N LYS A 276 0.02 107.01 43.09
CA LYS A 276 0.76 107.26 44.34
C LYS A 276 1.81 108.35 44.15
N GLN A 277 2.53 108.37 43.03
CA GLN A 277 3.48 109.46 42.73
C GLN A 277 2.77 110.81 42.58
N ILE A 278 1.59 110.84 41.92
CA ILE A 278 0.78 112.06 41.80
C ILE A 278 0.32 112.54 43.18
N VAL A 279 -0.19 111.63 44.02
CA VAL A 279 -0.60 111.94 45.40
C VAL A 279 0.59 112.44 46.21
N SER A 280 1.77 111.81 46.12
CA SER A 280 3.00 112.29 46.77
C SER A 280 3.35 113.71 46.33
N ARG A 281 3.31 114.02 45.02
CA ARG A 281 3.55 115.39 44.51
C ARG A 281 2.48 116.40 44.95
N LEU A 282 1.26 115.96 45.23
CA LEU A 282 0.19 116.80 45.78
C LEU A 282 0.40 117.02 47.29
N SER A 283 0.78 115.98 48.03
CA SER A 283 1.15 116.07 49.45
C SER A 283 2.39 116.92 49.68
N ASP A 284 3.40 116.84 48.82
CA ASP A 284 4.58 117.73 48.89
C ASP A 284 4.18 119.20 48.65
N ARG A 285 3.23 119.45 47.74
CA ARG A 285 2.65 120.79 47.53
C ARG A 285 1.80 121.27 48.72
N LEU A 286 1.06 120.37 49.36
CA LEU A 286 0.26 120.68 50.54
C LEU A 286 1.13 121.00 51.76
N ASN A 287 2.19 120.21 52.00
CA ASN A 287 3.19 120.50 53.03
C ASN A 287 3.95 121.81 52.76
N SER A 288 4.13 122.18 51.48
CA SER A 288 4.69 123.47 51.09
C SER A 288 3.72 124.65 51.38
N GLN A 289 2.40 124.41 51.37
CA GLN A 289 1.39 125.41 51.75
C GLN A 289 1.17 125.51 53.26
N ASP A 290 1.24 124.40 54.00
CA ASP A 290 1.11 124.39 55.46
C ASP A 290 2.31 125.08 56.15
N GLN A 291 3.50 125.10 55.53
CA GLN A 291 4.62 125.93 55.98
C GLN A 291 4.41 127.44 55.78
N GLN A 292 3.39 127.88 55.03
CA GLN A 292 3.13 129.30 54.76
C GLN A 292 1.92 129.90 55.52
N GLN A 293 1.14 129.14 56.29
CA GLN A 293 -0.14 129.67 56.83
C GLN A 293 -0.42 129.65 58.34
N LEU A 294 0.39 129.04 59.23
CA LEU A 294 0.13 129.17 60.68
C LEU A 294 1.35 129.62 61.50
N SER A 295 1.94 130.73 61.04
CA SER A 295 2.55 131.74 61.91
C SER A 295 1.52 132.87 62.10
N ALA A 296 0.98 132.98 63.33
CA ALA A 296 0.14 134.05 63.90
C ALA A 296 -1.21 133.55 64.43
N THR A 297 -1.33 133.37 65.75
CA THR A 297 -2.11 134.22 66.67
C THR A 297 -2.15 133.57 68.07
N ILE A 298 -1.69 134.31 69.08
CA ILE A 298 -1.58 134.09 70.54
C ILE A 298 -2.59 135.12 71.15
N PRO A 299 -3.30 134.97 72.32
CA PRO A 299 -2.68 135.04 73.65
C PRO A 299 -3.39 134.51 74.95
N THR A 300 -2.53 134.08 75.89
CA THR A 300 -2.42 134.38 77.37
C THR A 300 -3.68 134.51 78.26
N THR A 301 -3.82 133.78 79.39
CA THR A 301 -3.34 134.06 80.79
C THR A 301 -4.27 133.26 81.77
N PRO A 302 -4.14 133.26 83.13
CA PRO A 302 -3.04 132.70 83.95
C PRO A 302 -3.51 131.97 85.27
N THR A 303 -2.54 131.45 86.05
CA THR A 303 -2.45 131.30 87.54
C THR A 303 -3.26 130.24 88.37
N THR A 304 -2.49 129.43 89.12
CA THR A 304 -2.66 128.85 90.49
C THR A 304 -3.92 128.10 90.93
N ALA A 305 -3.76 126.81 91.31
CA ALA A 305 -3.72 126.28 92.68
C ALA A 305 -3.39 124.78 92.64
#